data_AF-A0A378T6K1-F1
#
_entry.id   AF-A0A378T6K1-F1
#
_cell.length_a   1.000
_cell.length_b   1.000
_cell.length_c   1.000
_cell.angle_alpha   90.00
_cell.angle_beta   90.00
_cell.angle_gamma   90.00
#
_symmetry.space_group_name_H-M   'P 1'
#
loop_
_entity.id
_entity.type
_entity.pdbx_description
1 polymer ?
#
loop_
_entity_poly.entity_id
_entity_poly.type
_entity_poly.pdbx_seq_one_letter_code
_entity_poly.pdbx_strand_id
1 'polypeptide(L)'
;MNFAKHFIEQKANNSITLLKGIRKKDDELRQMIEILADYQRQIGQTKRLDELMGIEGNIAKSYFKHHFGQLKHTSWQGRKPRLKIDPVDVVLDIGYTLLFNYIEVNLRLFGFDVYKGMLHQLWYKRKSLVCDLVEPFRCIVDKQVLTSFNLGQFKTEHFNQIKMQYQLKPEHQRTYNVILMQAIIAHKVPIFVYIRDFYRAYMKYADKDMMFGELALMLPNFDMQANGEDV
;
A
#
# COMPACT_ATOMS: atom_id res chain seq x y z
N MET A 1 -14.28 -11.04 8.55
CA MET A 1 -13.33 -11.55 7.54
C MET A 1 -13.53 -10.93 6.15
N ASN A 2 -14.76 -10.74 5.66
CA ASN A 2 -15.00 -10.23 4.30
C ASN A 2 -14.43 -8.82 4.04
N PHE A 3 -14.50 -7.90 5.01
CA PHE A 3 -13.81 -6.59 4.91
C PHE A 3 -12.27 -6.73 4.78
N ALA A 4 -11.67 -7.69 5.49
CA ALA A 4 -10.23 -7.96 5.37
C ALA A 4 -9.86 -8.47 3.98
N LYS A 5 -10.67 -9.39 3.42
CA LYS A 5 -10.52 -9.86 2.04
C LYS A 5 -10.56 -8.70 1.05
N HIS A 6 -11.49 -7.76 1.23
CA HIS A 6 -11.61 -6.58 0.38
C HIS A 6 -10.31 -5.76 0.37
N PHE A 7 -9.71 -5.48 1.53
CA PHE A 7 -8.46 -4.72 1.58
C PHE A 7 -7.30 -5.39 0.86
N ILE A 8 -7.17 -6.72 1.01
CA ILE A 8 -6.13 -7.48 0.30
C ILE A 8 -6.42 -7.54 -1.20
N GLU A 9 -7.68 -7.65 -1.61
CA GLU A 9 -8.09 -7.58 -3.00
C GLU A 9 -7.73 -6.22 -3.62
N GLN A 10 -8.01 -5.11 -2.93
CA GLN A 10 -7.62 -3.77 -3.39
C GLN A 10 -6.11 -3.63 -3.53
N LYS A 11 -5.35 -4.13 -2.56
CA LYS A 11 -3.89 -4.16 -2.65
C LYS A 11 -3.40 -4.95 -3.85
N ALA A 12 -3.99 -6.13 -4.10
CA ALA A 12 -3.65 -6.98 -5.24
C ALA A 12 -3.95 -6.27 -6.57
N ASN A 13 -5.14 -5.69 -6.70
CA ASN A 13 -5.58 -4.91 -7.86
C ASN A 13 -4.60 -3.78 -8.18
N ASN A 14 -4.24 -2.98 -7.17
CA ASN A 14 -3.36 -1.83 -7.37
C ASN A 14 -1.92 -2.25 -7.67
N SER A 15 -1.45 -3.35 -7.06
CA SER A 15 -0.15 -3.94 -7.37
C SER A 15 -0.09 -4.43 -8.82
N ILE A 16 -1.10 -5.18 -9.27
CA ILE A 16 -1.23 -5.67 -10.65
C ILE A 16 -1.30 -4.50 -11.63
N THR A 17 -2.07 -3.45 -11.30
CA THR A 17 -2.21 -2.25 -12.13
C THR A 17 -0.86 -1.56 -12.34
N LEU A 18 -0.07 -1.40 -11.28
CA LEU A 18 1.27 -0.83 -11.37
C LEU A 18 2.22 -1.68 -12.21
N LEU A 19 2.20 -3.01 -12.04
CA LEU A 19 3.03 -3.92 -12.86
C LEU A 19 2.60 -3.92 -14.33
N LYS A 20 1.30 -3.86 -14.61
CA LYS A 20 0.77 -3.69 -15.97
C LYS A 20 1.19 -2.36 -16.60
N GLY A 21 1.41 -1.32 -15.79
CA GLY A 21 1.94 -0.03 -16.24
C GLY A 21 3.42 -0.03 -16.65
N ILE A 22 4.19 -1.07 -16.33
CA ILE A 22 5.61 -1.17 -16.70
C ILE A 22 5.75 -1.25 -18.23
N ARG A 23 6.53 -0.35 -18.83
CA ARG A 23 6.64 -0.24 -20.30
C ARG A 23 7.29 -1.46 -20.95
N LYS A 24 8.43 -1.91 -20.43
CA LYS A 24 9.15 -3.08 -20.93
C LYS A 24 8.86 -4.27 -20.03
N LYS A 25 8.05 -5.20 -20.52
CA LYS A 25 7.75 -6.45 -19.83
C LYS A 25 8.49 -7.58 -20.53
N ASP A 26 9.30 -8.31 -19.78
CA ASP A 26 9.80 -9.62 -20.17
C ASP A 26 8.75 -10.69 -19.89
N ASP A 27 9.03 -11.92 -20.28
CA ASP A 27 8.11 -13.04 -20.10
C ASP A 27 7.96 -13.42 -18.62
N GLU A 28 9.00 -13.23 -17.80
CA GLU A 28 8.93 -13.42 -16.35
C GLU A 28 7.88 -12.50 -15.72
N LEU A 29 7.89 -11.20 -16.05
CA LEU A 29 6.92 -10.25 -15.52
C LEU A 29 5.49 -10.55 -16.02
N ARG A 30 5.31 -10.99 -17.28
CA ARG A 30 3.98 -11.36 -17.79
C ARG A 30 3.40 -12.55 -17.02
N GLN A 31 4.19 -13.61 -16.86
CA GLN A 31 3.78 -14.79 -16.08
C GLN A 31 3.50 -14.42 -14.62
N MET A 32 4.32 -13.55 -14.03
CA MET A 32 4.10 -13.12 -12.66
C MET A 32 2.78 -12.32 -12.51
N ILE A 33 2.41 -11.49 -13.48
CA ILE A 33 1.12 -10.78 -13.46
C ILE A 33 -0.06 -11.78 -13.47
N GLU A 34 0.05 -12.86 -14.23
CA GLU A 34 -0.96 -13.93 -14.25
C GLU A 34 -1.03 -14.66 -12.90
N ILE A 35 0.12 -15.03 -12.32
CA ILE A 35 0.18 -15.65 -10.99
C ILE A 35 -0.43 -14.73 -9.90
N LEU A 36 -0.20 -13.41 -9.97
CA LEU A 36 -0.82 -12.47 -9.05
C LEU A 36 -2.34 -12.39 -9.23
N ALA A 37 -2.83 -12.47 -10.47
CA ALA A 37 -4.26 -12.55 -10.75
C ALA A 37 -4.87 -13.86 -10.20
N ASP A 38 -4.12 -14.96 -10.20
CA ASP A 38 -4.55 -16.22 -9.59
C ASP A 38 -4.67 -16.11 -8.08
N TYR A 39 -3.66 -15.53 -7.42
CA TYR A 39 -3.73 -15.25 -5.99
C TYR A 39 -4.92 -14.35 -5.64
N GLN A 40 -5.18 -13.33 -6.46
CA GLN A 40 -6.34 -12.47 -6.28
C GLN A 40 -7.66 -13.27 -6.33
N ARG A 41 -7.83 -14.15 -7.32
CA ARG A 41 -9.03 -15.01 -7.44
C ARG A 41 -9.24 -15.93 -6.23
N GLN A 42 -8.16 -16.32 -5.55
CA GLN A 42 -8.22 -17.16 -4.36
C GLN A 42 -8.69 -16.40 -3.10
N ILE A 43 -8.50 -15.07 -3.03
CA ILE A 43 -8.86 -14.25 -1.85
C ILE A 43 -10.31 -14.50 -1.41
N GLY A 44 -11.25 -14.48 -2.36
CA GLY A 44 -12.67 -14.68 -2.06
C GLY A 44 -12.99 -16.03 -1.43
N GLN A 45 -12.20 -17.06 -1.75
CA GLN A 45 -12.40 -18.44 -1.32
C GLN A 45 -11.74 -18.76 0.04
N THR A 46 -10.82 -17.92 0.50
CA THR A 46 -10.13 -18.12 1.79
C THR A 46 -11.10 -18.21 2.96
N LYS A 47 -10.88 -19.15 3.88
CA LYS A 47 -11.74 -19.34 5.06
C LYS A 47 -11.06 -18.95 6.36
N ARG A 48 -9.73 -18.79 6.34
CA ARG A 48 -8.95 -18.43 7.51
C ARG A 48 -8.12 -17.19 7.27
N LEU A 49 -7.90 -16.43 8.34
CA LEU A 49 -7.17 -15.17 8.29
C LEU A 49 -5.67 -15.37 7.97
N ASP A 50 -5.08 -16.47 8.46
CA ASP A 50 -3.69 -16.80 8.22
C ASP A 50 -3.43 -17.22 6.77
N GLU A 51 -4.38 -17.92 6.14
CA GLU A 51 -4.35 -18.20 4.69
C GLU A 51 -4.38 -16.89 3.87
N LEU A 52 -5.28 -15.97 4.25
CA LEU A 52 -5.39 -14.65 3.60
C LEU A 52 -4.09 -13.84 3.75
N MET A 53 -3.47 -13.87 4.93
CA MET A 53 -2.17 -13.24 5.16
C MET A 53 -1.04 -13.91 4.37
N GLY A 54 -1.07 -15.23 4.18
CA GLY A 54 -0.13 -15.94 3.33
C GLY A 54 -0.21 -15.49 1.87
N ILE A 55 -1.43 -15.33 1.35
CA ILE A 55 -1.69 -14.78 0.00
C ILE A 55 -1.17 -13.34 -0.10
N GLU A 56 -1.47 -12.48 0.88
CA GLU A 56 -0.95 -11.10 0.93
C GLU A 56 0.58 -11.06 0.88
N GLY A 57 1.26 -11.89 1.67
CA GLY A 57 2.72 -11.95 1.69
C GLY A 57 3.32 -12.40 0.36
N ASN A 58 2.70 -13.38 -0.31
CA ASN A 58 3.13 -13.84 -1.64
C ASN A 58 2.94 -12.74 -2.70
N ILE A 59 1.78 -12.06 -2.68
CA ILE A 59 1.52 -10.92 -3.56
C ILE A 59 2.57 -9.82 -3.34
N ALA A 60 2.80 -9.43 -2.09
CA ALA A 60 3.73 -8.38 -1.74
C ALA A 60 5.16 -8.73 -2.19
N LYS A 61 5.65 -9.94 -1.90
CA LYS A 61 7.00 -10.39 -2.28
C LYS A 61 7.22 -10.28 -3.78
N SER A 62 6.30 -10.81 -4.57
CA SER A 62 6.40 -10.80 -6.03
C SER A 62 6.23 -9.41 -6.63
N TYR A 63 5.28 -8.62 -6.12
CA TYR A 63 5.09 -7.24 -6.54
C TYR A 63 6.35 -6.41 -6.31
N PHE A 64 6.89 -6.43 -5.10
CA PHE A 64 8.07 -5.65 -4.74
C PHE A 64 9.27 -5.99 -5.63
N LYS A 65 9.56 -7.29 -5.83
CA LYS A 65 10.64 -7.77 -6.71
C LYS A 65 10.59 -7.10 -8.08
N HIS A 66 9.42 -7.09 -8.73
CA HIS A 66 9.30 -6.59 -10.10
C HIS A 66 9.11 -5.07 -10.17
N HIS A 67 8.38 -4.47 -9.24
CA HIS A 67 8.12 -3.04 -9.25
C HIS A 67 9.41 -2.24 -9.06
N PHE A 68 10.21 -2.57 -8.04
CA PHE A 68 11.47 -1.90 -7.75
C PHE A 68 12.67 -2.53 -8.45
N GLY A 69 12.55 -3.73 -9.01
CA GLY A 69 13.58 -4.34 -9.88
C GLY A 69 13.90 -3.50 -11.14
N GLN A 70 13.06 -2.52 -11.46
CA GLN A 70 13.32 -1.53 -12.51
C GLN A 70 14.39 -0.51 -12.14
N LEU A 71 14.72 -0.37 -10.85
CA LEU A 71 15.75 0.56 -10.39
C LEU A 71 17.14 0.05 -10.78
N LYS A 72 17.83 0.77 -11.66
CA LYS A 72 19.14 0.36 -12.20
C LYS A 72 20.33 0.62 -11.29
N HIS A 73 20.17 1.52 -10.32
CA HIS A 73 21.28 2.05 -9.50
C HIS A 73 21.21 1.60 -8.03
N THR A 74 20.47 0.54 -7.75
CA THR A 74 20.36 -0.02 -6.40
C THR A 74 20.43 -1.55 -6.48
N SER A 75 21.05 -2.14 -5.46
CA SER A 75 21.08 -3.58 -5.23
C SER A 75 19.89 -4.05 -4.40
N TRP A 76 18.76 -3.35 -4.43
CA TRP A 76 17.61 -3.64 -3.57
C TRP A 76 17.03 -5.03 -3.87
N GLN A 77 17.12 -5.93 -2.88
CA GLN A 77 16.73 -7.35 -3.00
C GLN A 77 15.33 -7.62 -2.43
N GLY A 78 14.52 -6.58 -2.26
CA GLY A 78 13.20 -6.68 -1.65
C GLY A 78 13.10 -5.97 -0.29
N ARG A 79 11.86 -5.85 0.16
CA ARG A 79 11.46 -5.05 1.31
C ARG A 79 12.00 -5.61 2.63
N LYS A 80 12.84 -4.86 3.35
CA LYS A 80 13.41 -5.25 4.65
C LYS A 80 13.28 -4.12 5.70
N PRO A 81 12.06 -3.82 6.17
CA PRO A 81 11.76 -2.60 6.96
C PRO A 81 12.59 -2.42 8.21
N ARG A 82 12.83 -3.49 8.97
CA ARG A 82 13.53 -3.41 10.26
C ARG A 82 15.04 -3.25 10.12
N LEU A 83 15.60 -3.63 8.97
CA LEU A 83 17.04 -3.65 8.76
C LEU A 83 17.54 -2.34 8.16
N LYS A 84 16.73 -1.66 7.32
CA LYS A 84 17.09 -0.38 6.68
C LYS A 84 18.45 -0.43 5.96
N ILE A 85 18.73 -1.54 5.28
CA ILE A 85 20.01 -1.80 4.61
C ILE A 85 20.09 -1.25 3.19
N ASP A 86 19.05 -0.55 2.74
CA ASP A 86 19.02 0.13 1.45
C ASP A 86 18.25 1.46 1.58
N PRO A 87 18.68 2.55 0.91
CA PRO A 87 17.97 3.82 0.88
C PRO A 87 16.49 3.70 0.49
N VAL A 88 16.13 2.80 -0.42
CA VAL A 88 14.74 2.59 -0.85
C VAL A 88 13.86 2.16 0.33
N ASP A 89 14.36 1.27 1.19
CA ASP A 89 13.62 0.85 2.39
C ASP A 89 13.37 2.02 3.36
N VAL A 90 14.35 2.91 3.52
CA VAL A 90 14.24 4.10 4.36
C VAL A 90 13.19 5.05 3.82
N VAL A 91 13.18 5.30 2.51
CA VAL A 91 12.20 6.19 1.87
C VAL A 91 10.79 5.59 1.93
N LEU A 92 10.65 4.28 1.72
CA LEU A 92 9.36 3.60 1.87
C LEU A 92 8.85 3.69 3.31
N ASP A 93 9.71 3.53 4.31
CA ASP A 93 9.32 3.74 5.72
C ASP A 93 8.79 5.16 5.95
N ILE A 94 9.47 6.19 5.43
CA ILE A 94 9.04 7.58 5.54
C ILE A 94 7.68 7.77 4.88
N GLY A 95 7.53 7.34 3.62
CA GLY A 95 6.30 7.51 2.86
C GLY A 95 5.11 6.77 3.48
N TYR A 96 5.32 5.53 3.94
CA TYR A 96 4.27 4.79 4.65
C TYR A 96 3.94 5.40 6.01
N THR A 97 4.89 6.01 6.72
CA THR A 97 4.59 6.74 7.96
C THR A 97 3.72 7.97 7.69
N LEU A 98 4.02 8.74 6.62
CA LEU A 98 3.20 9.87 6.20
C LEU A 98 1.79 9.43 5.80
N LEU A 99 1.68 8.39 4.97
CA LEU A 99 0.40 7.82 4.55
C LEU A 99 -0.40 7.31 5.75
N PHE A 100 0.23 6.58 6.67
CA PHE A 100 -0.42 6.09 7.88
C PHE A 100 -1.06 7.21 8.69
N ASN A 101 -0.32 8.28 8.95
CA ASN A 101 -0.83 9.43 9.70
C ASN A 101 -1.98 10.13 8.95
N TYR A 102 -1.87 10.25 7.62
CA TYR A 102 -2.92 10.85 6.80
C TYR A 102 -4.23 10.02 6.82
N ILE A 103 -4.13 8.69 6.69
CA ILE A 103 -5.28 7.79 6.78
C ILE A 103 -5.86 7.82 8.19
N GLU A 104 -5.05 7.82 9.25
CA GLU A 104 -5.54 7.92 10.62
C GLU A 104 -6.42 9.16 10.83
N VAL A 105 -5.98 10.34 10.36
CA VAL A 105 -6.75 11.58 10.48
C VAL A 105 -8.12 11.44 9.80
N ASN A 106 -8.15 10.88 8.59
CA ASN A 106 -9.40 10.65 7.87
C ASN A 106 -10.33 9.67 8.60
N LEU A 107 -9.79 8.58 9.15
CA LEU A 107 -10.61 7.62 9.90
C LEU A 107 -11.21 8.22 11.17
N ARG A 108 -10.42 9.04 11.88
CA ARG A 108 -10.90 9.76 13.06
C ARG A 108 -11.98 10.77 12.72
N LEU A 109 -11.92 11.41 11.55
CA LEU A 109 -12.94 12.35 11.07
C LEU A 109 -14.32 11.65 10.96
N PHE A 110 -14.36 10.40 10.51
CA PHE A 110 -15.58 9.59 10.45
C PHE A 110 -15.92 8.85 11.76
N GLY A 111 -15.17 9.08 12.85
CA GLY A 111 -15.47 8.52 14.16
C GLY A 111 -15.09 7.04 14.36
N PHE A 112 -14.21 6.47 13.52
CA PHE A 112 -13.76 5.09 13.71
C PHE A 112 -12.91 4.90 14.97
N ASP A 113 -13.10 3.77 15.65
CA ASP A 113 -12.13 3.26 16.63
C ASP A 113 -10.94 2.64 15.89
N VAL A 114 -9.86 3.42 15.77
CA VAL A 114 -8.66 3.06 15.01
C VAL A 114 -7.91 1.84 15.54
N TYR A 115 -8.19 1.39 16.76
CA TYR A 115 -7.53 0.23 17.37
C TYR A 115 -8.19 -1.10 16.98
N LYS A 116 -9.43 -1.09 16.47
CA LYS A 116 -10.16 -2.28 16.05
C LYS A 116 -9.95 -2.60 14.58
N GLY A 117 -8.93 -3.40 14.28
CA GLY A 117 -8.67 -3.92 12.93
C GLY A 117 -9.66 -5.00 12.49
N MET A 118 -9.79 -5.14 11.17
CA MET A 118 -10.52 -6.20 10.47
C MET A 118 -9.59 -7.34 10.03
N LEU A 119 -8.34 -7.01 9.66
CA LEU A 119 -7.30 -7.94 9.23
C LEU A 119 -6.27 -8.13 10.34
N HIS A 120 -5.72 -7.04 10.87
CA HIS A 120 -4.73 -7.14 11.96
C HIS A 120 -5.41 -7.35 13.31
N GLN A 121 -4.94 -8.35 14.07
CA GLN A 121 -5.44 -8.66 15.41
C GLN A 121 -5.31 -7.46 16.37
N LEU A 122 -6.14 -7.47 17.41
CA LEU A 122 -6.06 -6.54 18.53
C LEU A 122 -4.72 -6.75 19.26
N TRP A 123 -3.80 -5.80 19.11
CA TRP A 123 -2.56 -5.75 19.86
C TRP A 123 -2.50 -4.44 20.63
N TYR A 124 -2.03 -4.48 21.88
CA TYR A 124 -2.04 -3.32 22.77
C TYR A 124 -1.38 -2.10 22.12
N LYS A 125 -2.12 -0.97 22.06
CA LYS A 125 -1.75 0.32 21.45
C LYS A 125 -1.46 0.30 19.94
N ARG A 126 -1.68 -0.80 19.22
CA ARG A 126 -1.57 -0.83 17.76
C ARG A 126 -2.85 -0.28 17.13
N LYS A 127 -2.74 0.73 16.26
CA LYS A 127 -3.88 1.27 15.50
C LYS A 127 -4.21 0.35 14.32
N SER A 128 -4.72 -0.85 14.63
CA SER A 128 -4.86 -1.95 13.67
C SER A 128 -5.74 -1.60 12.48
N LEU A 129 -6.81 -0.80 12.66
CA LEU A 129 -7.66 -0.37 11.54
C LEU A 129 -6.90 0.51 10.54
N VAL A 130 -6.01 1.37 11.04
CA VAL A 130 -5.16 2.20 10.17
C VAL A 130 -4.23 1.29 9.37
N CYS A 131 -3.61 0.28 10.01
CA CYS A 131 -2.78 -0.69 9.31
C CYS A 131 -3.54 -1.45 8.21
N ASP A 132 -4.84 -1.69 8.38
CA ASP A 132 -5.66 -2.36 7.37
C ASP A 132 -6.01 -1.42 6.21
N LEU A 133 -6.47 -0.20 6.54
CA LEU A 133 -6.96 0.76 5.55
C LEU A 133 -5.86 1.49 4.79
N VAL A 134 -4.59 1.40 5.20
CA VAL A 134 -3.48 1.89 4.37
C VAL A 134 -3.23 0.99 3.16
N GLU A 135 -3.58 -0.30 3.20
CA GLU A 135 -3.21 -1.27 2.17
C GLU A 135 -3.67 -0.89 0.75
N PRO A 136 -4.92 -0.41 0.52
CA PRO A 136 -5.36 0.07 -0.79
C PRO A 136 -4.51 1.22 -1.35
N PHE A 137 -3.94 2.07 -0.47
CA PHE A 137 -3.30 3.34 -0.84
C PHE A 137 -1.77 3.28 -0.91
N ARG A 138 -1.13 2.19 -0.47
CA ARG A 138 0.35 2.06 -0.47
C ARG A 138 0.96 2.25 -1.86
N CYS A 139 0.23 1.89 -2.91
CA CYS A 139 0.63 2.05 -4.30
C CYS A 139 0.99 3.50 -4.67
N ILE A 140 0.38 4.51 -4.02
CA ILE A 140 0.69 5.93 -4.22
C ILE A 140 2.16 6.19 -3.82
N VAL A 141 2.53 5.73 -2.63
CA VAL A 141 3.89 5.87 -2.10
C VAL A 141 4.87 5.08 -2.96
N ASP A 142 4.55 3.83 -3.29
CA ASP A 142 5.44 2.97 -4.07
C ASP A 142 5.79 3.60 -5.43
N LYS A 143 4.76 4.03 -6.17
CA LYS A 143 4.90 4.70 -7.46
C LYS A 143 5.73 5.97 -7.34
N GLN A 144 5.48 6.78 -6.32
CA GLN A 144 6.24 8.01 -6.10
C GLN A 144 7.71 7.72 -5.79
N VAL A 145 8.00 6.75 -4.91
CA VAL A 145 9.37 6.37 -4.56
C VAL A 145 10.13 5.91 -5.80
N LEU A 146 9.56 4.98 -6.57
CA LEU A 146 10.18 4.49 -7.82
C LEU A 146 10.45 5.65 -8.79
N THR A 147 9.46 6.53 -8.98
CA THR A 147 9.55 7.68 -9.88
C THR A 147 10.66 8.65 -9.44
N SER A 148 10.70 9.00 -8.16
CA SER A 148 11.68 9.94 -7.61
C SER A 148 13.12 9.43 -7.71
N PHE A 149 13.35 8.12 -7.53
CA PHE A 149 14.68 7.53 -7.76
C PHE A 149 15.06 7.53 -9.25
N ASN A 150 14.14 7.16 -10.14
CA ASN A 150 14.39 7.17 -11.59
C ASN A 150 14.65 8.58 -12.15
N LEU A 151 14.01 9.60 -11.59
CA LEU A 151 14.22 11.01 -11.95
C LEU A 151 15.44 11.64 -11.25
N GLY A 152 16.14 10.89 -10.39
CA GLY A 152 17.29 11.40 -9.63
C GLY A 152 16.94 12.45 -8.57
N GLN A 153 15.65 12.58 -8.21
CA GLN A 153 15.21 13.42 -7.09
C GLN A 153 15.64 12.79 -5.76
N PHE A 154 15.56 11.46 -5.67
CA PHE A 154 16.12 10.69 -4.57
C PHE A 154 17.41 10.03 -5.02
N LYS A 155 18.47 10.21 -4.23
CA LYS A 155 19.81 9.71 -4.54
C LYS A 155 20.38 8.98 -3.34
N THR A 156 21.20 7.97 -3.58
CA THR A 156 21.93 7.24 -2.53
C THR A 156 22.87 8.15 -1.75
N GLU A 157 23.44 9.17 -2.42
CA GLU A 157 24.30 10.22 -1.85
C GLU A 157 23.64 11.04 -0.74
N HIS A 158 22.31 11.09 -0.70
CA HIS A 158 21.56 11.82 0.32
C HIS A 158 21.50 11.08 1.67
N PHE A 159 22.11 9.90 1.77
CA PHE A 159 22.07 9.06 2.96
C PHE A 159 23.47 8.87 3.55
N ASN A 160 23.51 8.71 4.87
CA ASN A 160 24.68 8.21 5.59
C ASN A 160 24.45 6.74 5.95
N GLN A 161 25.52 5.94 5.93
CA GLN A 161 25.48 4.58 6.45
C GLN A 161 26.09 4.55 7.86
N ILE A 162 25.29 4.20 8.86
CA ILE A 162 25.70 4.09 10.26
C ILE A 162 25.35 2.69 10.75
N LYS A 163 26.35 1.93 11.22
CA LYS A 163 26.17 0.55 11.71
C LYS A 163 25.39 -0.34 10.70
N MET A 164 25.78 -0.28 9.42
CA MET A 164 25.14 -0.99 8.30
C MET A 164 23.71 -0.56 7.96
N GLN A 165 23.16 0.47 8.61
CA GLN A 165 21.84 1.02 8.30
C GLN A 165 21.96 2.35 7.58
N TYR A 166 21.09 2.59 6.60
CA TYR A 166 20.99 3.87 5.94
C TYR A 166 20.12 4.83 6.74
N GLN A 167 20.54 6.09 6.80
CA GLN A 167 19.80 7.19 7.41
C GLN A 167 19.82 8.40 6.47
N LEU A 168 18.65 8.98 6.23
CA LEU A 168 18.52 10.18 5.40
C LEU A 168 19.17 11.38 6.11
N LYS A 169 20.08 12.07 5.41
CA LYS A 169 20.76 13.24 5.98
C LYS A 169 19.75 14.36 6.29
N PRO A 170 19.89 15.09 7.42
CA PRO A 170 18.92 16.12 7.84
C PRO A 170 18.59 17.16 6.77
N GLU A 171 19.58 17.62 6.00
CA GLU A 171 19.44 18.61 4.94
C GLU A 171 18.50 18.17 3.80
N HIS A 172 18.28 16.87 3.63
CA HIS A 172 17.40 16.32 2.59
C HIS A 172 16.01 15.91 3.11
N GLN A 173 15.81 15.84 4.43
CA GLN A 173 14.55 15.36 5.03
C GLN A 173 13.33 16.16 4.56
N ARG A 174 13.45 17.50 4.53
CA ARG A 174 12.35 18.38 4.10
C ARG A 174 11.93 18.07 2.66
N THR A 175 12.90 17.96 1.75
CA THR A 175 12.63 17.70 0.32
C THR A 175 11.93 16.37 0.10
N TYR A 176 12.40 15.31 0.78
CA TYR A 176 11.79 13.97 0.68
C TYR A 176 10.36 13.96 1.22
N ASN A 177 10.14 14.57 2.39
CA ASN A 177 8.82 14.65 3.00
C ASN A 177 7.84 15.44 2.13
N VAL A 178 8.27 16.56 1.54
CA VAL A 178 7.43 17.37 0.66
C VAL A 178 7.02 16.58 -0.59
N ILE A 179 7.96 15.91 -1.27
CA ILE A 179 7.66 15.12 -2.47
C ILE A 179 6.68 13.98 -2.16
N LEU A 180 6.93 13.22 -1.09
CA LEU A 180 6.08 12.10 -0.70
C LEU A 180 4.69 12.58 -0.24
N MET A 181 4.62 13.66 0.54
CA MET A 181 3.36 14.21 1.01
C MET A 181 2.55 14.82 -0.12
N GLN A 182 3.18 15.50 -1.09
CA GLN A 182 2.50 16.01 -2.28
C GLN A 182 1.84 14.89 -3.08
N ALA A 183 2.52 13.75 -3.25
CA ALA A 183 1.93 12.59 -3.91
C ALA A 183 0.69 12.05 -3.18
N ILE A 184 0.72 12.00 -1.84
CA ILE A 184 -0.45 11.61 -1.02
C ILE A 184 -1.58 12.63 -1.17
N ILE A 185 -1.28 13.92 -1.05
CA ILE A 185 -2.25 15.02 -1.12
C ILE A 185 -2.88 15.16 -2.52
N ALA A 186 -2.17 14.79 -3.58
CA ALA A 186 -2.74 14.72 -4.92
C ALA A 186 -3.96 13.77 -4.99
N HIS A 187 -4.01 12.77 -4.11
CA HIS A 187 -5.11 11.80 -4.03
C HIS A 187 -6.06 12.08 -2.85
N LYS A 188 -6.04 13.29 -2.28
CA LYS A 188 -6.84 13.63 -1.09
C LYS A 188 -8.34 13.36 -1.26
N VAL A 189 -8.90 13.70 -2.42
CA VAL A 189 -10.34 13.54 -2.71
C VAL A 189 -10.69 12.05 -2.90
N PRO A 190 -10.00 11.29 -3.78
CA PRO A 190 -10.21 9.84 -3.88
C PRO A 190 -10.08 9.09 -2.55
N ILE A 191 -9.08 9.43 -1.72
CA ILE A 191 -8.89 8.82 -0.39
C ILE A 191 -10.08 9.14 0.53
N PHE A 192 -10.51 10.40 0.58
CA PHE A 192 -11.65 10.81 1.41
C PHE A 192 -12.93 10.11 0.97
N VAL A 193 -13.21 10.07 -0.34
CA VAL A 193 -14.37 9.39 -0.91
C VAL A 193 -14.36 7.90 -0.58
N TYR A 194 -13.22 7.23 -0.75
CA TYR A 194 -13.06 5.82 -0.37
C TYR A 194 -13.39 5.61 1.11
N ILE A 195 -12.82 6.40 2.02
CA ILE A 195 -13.03 6.23 3.46
C ILE A 195 -14.49 6.53 3.85
N ARG A 196 -15.10 7.56 3.27
CA ARG A 196 -16.52 7.89 3.46
C ARG A 196 -17.42 6.74 3.04
N ASP A 197 -17.20 6.18 1.86
CA ASP A 197 -18.06 5.14 1.31
C ASP A 197 -17.80 3.80 2.01
N PHE A 198 -16.56 3.55 2.44
CA PHE A 198 -16.24 2.45 3.34
C PHE A 198 -16.97 2.58 4.67
N TYR A 199 -17.00 3.78 5.28
CA TYR A 199 -17.77 4.03 6.50
C TYR A 199 -19.25 3.74 6.31
N ARG A 200 -19.87 4.25 5.24
CA ARG A 200 -21.29 3.99 4.93
C ARG A 200 -21.58 2.50 4.77
N ALA A 201 -20.72 1.79 4.04
CA ALA A 201 -20.86 0.35 3.85
C ALA A 201 -20.67 -0.40 5.18
N TYR A 202 -19.64 -0.04 5.95
CA TYR A 202 -19.39 -0.65 7.25
C TYR A 202 -20.60 -0.50 8.18
N MET A 203 -21.14 0.70 8.34
CA MET A 203 -22.32 0.95 9.18
C MET A 203 -23.57 0.19 8.73
N LYS A 204 -23.70 -0.08 7.42
CA LYS A 204 -24.88 -0.76 6.86
C LYS A 204 -24.77 -2.29 6.85
N TYR A 205 -23.56 -2.83 6.76
CA TYR A 205 -23.32 -4.24 6.45
C TYR A 205 -22.43 -4.96 7.47
N ALA A 206 -21.87 -4.29 8.48
CA ALA A 206 -20.96 -4.93 9.45
C ALA A 206 -21.57 -6.12 10.19
N ASP A 207 -22.85 -6.03 10.57
CA ASP A 207 -23.56 -7.06 11.31
C ASP A 207 -24.34 -8.04 10.42
N LYS A 208 -24.20 -7.92 9.08
CA LYS A 208 -24.89 -8.78 8.13
C LYS A 208 -24.02 -9.95 7.71
N ASP A 209 -24.61 -11.13 7.70
CA ASP A 209 -23.97 -12.30 7.10
C ASP A 209 -24.18 -12.26 5.58
N MET A 210 -23.14 -11.85 4.87
CA MET A 210 -23.15 -11.70 3.41
C MET A 210 -22.01 -12.50 2.80
N MET A 211 -22.22 -13.04 1.61
CA MET A 211 -21.14 -13.65 0.85
C MET A 211 -20.13 -12.57 0.41
N PHE A 212 -18.85 -12.93 0.34
CA PHE A 212 -17.80 -11.95 0.00
C PHE A 212 -18.06 -11.24 -1.33
N GLY A 213 -18.46 -11.99 -2.37
CA GLY A 213 -18.73 -11.40 -3.68
C GLY A 213 -19.86 -10.36 -3.66
N GLU A 214 -20.88 -10.56 -2.83
CA GLU A 214 -21.98 -9.60 -2.66
C GLU A 214 -21.51 -8.35 -1.90
N LEU A 215 -20.71 -8.52 -0.85
CA LEU A 215 -20.17 -7.41 -0.08
C LEU A 215 -19.18 -6.59 -0.90
N ALA A 216 -18.31 -7.23 -1.68
CA ALA A 216 -17.29 -6.55 -2.49
C ALA A 216 -17.91 -5.56 -3.50
N LEU A 217 -19.08 -5.90 -4.07
CA LEU A 217 -19.84 -5.00 -4.96
C LEU A 217 -20.37 -3.75 -4.26
N MET A 218 -20.51 -3.80 -2.94
CA MET A 218 -21.02 -2.69 -2.11
C MET A 218 -19.89 -1.87 -1.46
N LEU A 219 -18.64 -2.35 -1.55
CA LEU A 219 -17.48 -1.68 -0.99
C LEU A 219 -16.78 -0.80 -2.04
N PRO A 220 -16.20 0.34 -1.65
CA PRO A 220 -15.53 1.22 -2.58
C PRO A 220 -14.25 0.55 -3.11
N ASN A 221 -13.95 0.82 -4.38
CA ASN A 221 -12.65 0.52 -4.96
C ASN A 221 -11.78 1.77 -4.96
N PHE A 222 -10.49 1.62 -4.69
CA PHE A 222 -9.55 2.74 -4.83
C PHE A 222 -8.83 2.65 -6.17
N ASP A 223 -9.18 3.55 -7.08
CA ASP A 223 -8.43 3.74 -8.32
C ASP A 223 -7.31 4.77 -8.12
N MET A 224 -6.07 4.30 -8.22
CA MET A 224 -4.89 5.16 -8.12
C MET A 224 -4.63 6.02 -9.37
N GLN A 225 -5.35 5.79 -10.46
CA GLN A 225 -5.27 6.59 -11.68
C GLN A 225 -6.28 7.74 -11.70
N ALA A 226 -7.28 7.71 -10.82
CA ALA A 226 -8.23 8.80 -10.66
C ALA A 226 -7.51 10.04 -10.09
N ASN A 227 -7.31 11.05 -10.92
CA ASN A 227 -6.80 12.35 -10.47
C ASN A 227 -7.92 13.09 -9.73
N GLY A 228 -7.56 13.84 -8.68
CA GLY A 228 -8.51 14.63 -7.87
C GLY A 228 -9.17 15.81 -8.60
N GLU A 229 -9.09 15.86 -9.94
CA GLU A 229 -9.77 16.83 -10.80
C GLU A 229 -11.09 16.29 -11.39
N ASP A 230 -11.33 14.97 -11.30
CA ASP A 230 -12.51 14.30 -11.89
C ASP A 230 -13.60 13.93 -10.85
N VAL A 231 -13.67 14.62 -9.70
CA VAL A 231 -14.74 14.45 -8.70
C VAL A 231 -15.34 15.80 -8.30
#